data_AF-A0A7J0D4U0-F1
#
_entry.id   AF-A0A7J0D4U0-F1
#
_cell.length_a   1.000
_cell.length_b   1.000
_cell.length_c   1.000
_cell.angle_alpha   90.00
_cell.angle_beta   90.00
_cell.angle_gamma   90.00
#
_symmetry.space_group_name_H-M   'P 1'
#
loop_
_entity.id
_entity.type
_entity.pdbx_description
1 polymer ?
#
loop_
_entity_poly.entity_id
_entity_poly.type
_entity_poly.pdbx_seq_one_letter_code
_entity_poly.pdbx_strand_id
1 'polypeptide(L)' 'MPLLQKRGLFRTEYDADTLRGNLGLPIPANRHTRERELAGG' A
#
# COMPACT_ATOMS: atom_id res chain seq x y z
N MET A 1 -11.85 13.46 12.43
CA MET A 1 -12.97 12.76 13.09
C MET A 1 -12.56 12.36 14.51
N PRO A 2 -12.79 13.22 15.52
CA PRO A 2 -12.23 13.01 16.86
C PRO A 2 -12.76 11.78 17.62
N LEU A 3 -14.03 11.40 17.41
CA LEU A 3 -14.67 10.33 18.19
C LEU A 3 -14.15 8.92 17.85
N LEU A 4 -13.83 8.65 16.58
CA LEU A 4 -13.33 7.33 16.15
C LEU A 4 -11.90 7.09 16.62
N GLN A 5 -11.06 8.13 16.59
CA GLN A 5 -9.70 8.08 17.15
C GLN A 5 -9.73 7.88 18.67
N LYS A 6 -10.59 8.62 19.39
CA LYS A 6 -10.77 8.43 20.86
C LYS A 6 -11.22 7.02 21.24
N ARG A 7 -11.95 6.34 20.36
CA ARG A 7 -12.43 4.95 20.57
C ARG A 7 -11.44 3.90 20.07
N GLY A 8 -10.28 4.28 19.53
CA GLY A 8 -9.30 3.35 18.96
C GLY A 8 -9.74 2.69 17.65
N LEU A 9 -10.81 3.17 17.02
CA LEU A 9 -11.34 2.62 15.76
C LEU A 9 -10.65 3.22 14.52
N PHE A 10 -9.87 4.28 14.71
CA PHE A 10 -9.18 4.94 13.63
C PHE A 10 -7.81 5.44 14.08
N ARG A 11 -6.85 5.41 13.14
CA ARG A 11 -5.46 5.81 13.36
C ARG A 11 -5.32 7.31 13.65
N THR A 12 -4.32 7.65 14.45
CA THR A 12 -3.92 9.04 14.77
C THR A 12 -2.82 9.55 13.86
N GLU A 13 -2.01 8.64 13.30
CA GLU A 13 -0.90 8.93 12.40
C GLU A 13 -0.79 7.87 11.29
N TYR A 14 0.03 8.16 10.28
CA TYR A 14 0.29 7.29 9.15
C TYR A 14 1.75 6.86 9.16
N ASP A 15 2.00 5.55 9.16
CA ASP A 15 3.37 5.00 9.25
C ASP A 15 4.09 4.97 7.90
N ALA A 16 3.36 5.12 6.79
CA ALA A 16 3.91 5.01 5.45
C ALA A 16 3.60 6.22 4.57
N ASP A 17 4.51 6.51 3.65
CA ASP A 17 4.39 7.65 2.73
C ASP A 17 3.50 7.37 1.52
N THR A 18 3.09 6.11 1.34
CA THR A 18 2.26 5.70 0.20
C THR A 18 0.90 5.22 0.64
N LEU A 19 -0.10 5.46 -0.20
CA LEU A 19 -1.46 4.94 0.02
C LEU A 19 -1.46 3.41 0.21
N ARG A 20 -0.70 2.69 -0.61
CA ARG A 20 -0.58 1.22 -0.47
C ARG A 20 0.03 0.82 0.87
N GLY A 21 1.10 1.50 1.30
CA GLY A 21 1.71 1.26 2.60
C GLY A 21 0.72 1.44 3.75
N ASN A 22 -0.03 2.54 3.75
CA ASN A 22 -1.04 2.82 4.78
C ASN A 22 -2.22 1.83 4.76
N LEU A 23 -2.47 1.16 3.64
CA LEU A 23 -3.51 0.14 3.49
C LEU A 23 -2.98 -1.29 3.60
N GLY A 24 -1.68 -1.50 3.82
CA GLY A 24 -1.08 -2.84 3.84
C GLY A 24 -1.16 -3.57 2.50
N LEU A 25 -1.26 -2.84 1.39
CA LEU A 25 -1.38 -3.41 0.06
C LEU A 25 0.00 -3.67 -0.55
N PRO A 26 0.20 -4.79 -1.25
CA PRO A 26 1.45 -5.04 -1.95
C PRO A 26 1.64 -4.08 -3.14
N ILE A 27 2.90 -3.82 -3.47
CA ILE A 27 3.29 -3.08 -4.68
C ILE A 27 3.28 -4.06 -5.85
N PRO A 28 2.42 -3.89 -6.87
CA PRO A 28 2.39 -4.79 -8.01
C PRO A 28 3.64 -4.58 -8.89
N ALA A 29 4.18 -5.67 -9.42
CA ALA A 29 5.24 -5.59 -10.41
C ALA A 29 4.77 -4.89 -11.69
N ASN A 30 5.68 -4.16 -12.34
CA ASN A 30 5.37 -3.53 -13.62
C ASN A 30 5.15 -4.60 -14.70
N ARG A 31 4.02 -4.51 -15.41
CA ARG A 31 3.66 -5.48 -16.47
C ARG A 31 4.72 -5.62 -17.57
N HIS A 32 5.35 -4.53 -17.97
CA HIS A 32 6.36 -4.53 -19.05
C HIS A 32 7.70 -5.10 -18.58
N THR A 33 7.98 -5.03 -17.28
CA THR A 33 9.11 -5.76 -16.69
C THR A 33 8.84 -7.26 -16.74
N ARG A 34 7.65 -7.67 -16.28
CA ARG A 34 7.24 -9.08 -16.31
C ARG A 34 7.20 -9.66 -17.73
N GLU A 35 6.68 -8.91 -18.70
CA GLU A 35 6.68 -9.30 -20.12
C GLU A 35 8.10 -9.52 -20.66
N ARG A 36 9.05 -8.65 -20.31
CA ARG A 36 10.46 -8.79 -20.71
C ARG A 36 11.13 -10.02 -20.11
N GLU A 37 10.87 -10.31 -18.83
CA GLU A 37 11.39 -11.51 -18.15
C GLU A 37 10.88 -12.80 -18.80
N LEU A 38 9.60 -12.85 -19.18
CA LEU A 38 8.99 -14.00 -19.86
C LEU A 38 9.48 -14.18 -21.30
N ALA A 39 9.76 -13.08 -22.01
CA ALA A 39 10.23 -13.13 -23.40
C ALA A 39 11.73 -13.45 -23.54
N GLY A 40 12.51 -13.30 -22.46
CA GLY A 40 13.95 -13.58 -22.42
C GLY A 40 14.34 -14.95 -21.87
N GLY A 41 13.35 -15.80 -21.55
CA GLY A 41 13.53 -17.16 -21.01
C GLY A 41 13.23 -18.26 -22.03
#